data_AF-A0A5P9I793-F1
#
_entry.id   AF-A0A5P9I793-F1
#
_cell.length_a   1.000
_cell.length_b   1.000
_cell.length_c   1.000
_cell.angle_alpha   90.00
_cell.angle_beta   90.00
_cell.angle_gamma   90.00
#
_symmetry.space_group_name_H-M   'P 1'
#
loop_
_entity.id
_entity.type
_entity.pdbx_description
1 polymer ?
#
loop_
_entity_poly.entity_id
_entity_poly.type
_entity_poly.pdbx_seq_one_letter_code
_entity_poly.pdbx_strand_id
1 'polypeptide(L)' 'MSGPHTLPRLSCRKCGRINPPVYFAPVAIEGEGSCICYACAEARQWLDQDGNLRPGVEL' A
#
# COMPACT_ATOMS: atom_id res chain seq x y z
N MET A 1 12.20 -23.28 -14.42
CA MET A 1 12.49 -21.92 -14.94
C MET A 1 11.51 -20.98 -14.25
N SER A 2 11.98 -20.11 -13.36
CA SER A 2 11.13 -19.07 -12.79
C SER A 2 10.84 -18.05 -13.90
N GLY A 3 9.59 -17.95 -14.36
CA GLY A 3 9.18 -16.91 -15.31
C GLY A 3 9.41 -15.51 -14.73
N PRO A 4 9.31 -14.43 -15.54
CA PRO A 4 9.44 -13.07 -15.04
C PRO A 4 8.55 -12.90 -13.81
N HIS A 5 9.15 -12.50 -12.69
CA HIS A 5 8.40 -12.24 -11.46
C HIS A 5 7.51 -11.03 -11.73
N THR A 6 6.26 -11.28 -12.14
CA THR A 6 5.26 -10.25 -12.30
C THR A 6 5.06 -9.61 -10.93
N LEU A 7 5.37 -8.31 -10.82
CA LEU A 7 5.11 -7.58 -9.59
C LEU A 7 3.61 -7.67 -9.29
N PRO A 8 3.23 -7.93 -8.02
CA PRO A 8 1.83 -8.11 -7.68
C PRO A 8 1.05 -6.83 -8.00
N ARG A 9 -0.14 -6.99 -8.55
CA ARG A 9 -1.06 -5.88 -8.76
C ARG A 9 -1.66 -5.49 -7.41
N LEU A 10 -1.25 -4.34 -6.89
CA LEU A 10 -1.70 -3.82 -5.60
C LEU A 10 -2.86 -2.84 -5.80
N SER A 11 -3.95 -3.05 -5.06
CA SER A 11 -5.07 -2.10 -4.97
C SER A 11 -5.11 -1.44 -3.59
N CYS A 12 -5.25 -0.10 -3.55
CA CYS A 12 -5.43 0.62 -2.30
C CYS A 12 -6.77 0.23 -1.66
N ARG A 13 -6.74 -0.30 -0.42
CA ARG A 13 -7.92 -0.74 0.34
C ARG A 13 -8.91 0.39 0.66
N LYS A 14 -8.54 1.66 0.44
CA LYS A 14 -9.38 2.84 0.75
C LYS A 14 -9.96 3.54 -0.48
N CYS A 15 -9.26 3.53 -1.62
CA CYS A 15 -9.69 4.27 -2.81
C CYS A 15 -9.60 3.48 -4.12
N GLY A 16 -9.17 2.21 -4.07
CA GLY A 16 -9.05 1.35 -5.25
C GLY A 16 -7.95 1.72 -6.23
N ARG A 17 -7.11 2.74 -5.94
CA ARG A 17 -5.98 3.10 -6.80
C ARG A 17 -5.06 1.88 -6.98
N ILE A 18 -4.77 1.57 -8.24
CA ILE A 18 -3.90 0.46 -8.63
C ILE A 18 -2.45 0.92 -8.67
N ASN A 19 -1.55 0.10 -8.10
CA ASN A 19 -0.10 0.30 -8.04
C ASN A 19 0.31 1.74 -7.71
N PRO A 20 -0.15 2.30 -6.57
CA PRO A 20 0.32 3.61 -6.12
C PRO A 20 1.85 3.63 -6.00
N PRO A 21 2.53 4.75 -6.34
CA PRO A 21 4.00 4.83 -6.30
C PRO A 21 4.57 4.75 -4.87
N VAL A 22 3.78 5.17 -3.87
CA VAL A 22 4.13 5.07 -2.44
C VAL A 22 2.94 4.45 -1.70
N TYR A 23 3.23 3.41 -0.92
CA TYR A 23 2.22 2.63 -0.21
C TYR A 23 2.74 2.01 1.09
N PHE A 24 1.81 1.65 1.95
CA PHE A 24 2.04 1.02 3.24
C PHE A 24 1.29 -0.30 3.37
N ALA A 25 1.77 -1.14 4.29
CA ALA A 25 1.19 -2.44 4.65
C ALA A 25 0.74 -3.26 3.41
N PRO A 26 1.67 -3.57 2.47
CA PRO A 26 1.33 -4.42 1.34
C PRO A 26 1.07 -5.85 1.82
N VAL A 27 -0.02 -6.43 1.33
CA VAL A 27 -0.33 -7.86 1.46
C VAL A 27 -0.59 -8.40 0.06
N ALA A 28 0.22 -9.36 -0.40
CA ALA A 28 0.11 -9.94 -1.74
C ALA A 28 0.04 -11.46 -1.65
N ILE A 29 -0.87 -12.06 -2.40
CA ILE A 29 -1.08 -13.51 -2.52
C ILE A 29 -1.28 -13.81 -4.01
N GLU A 30 -0.50 -14.75 -4.55
CA GLU A 30 -0.65 -15.23 -5.94
C GLU A 30 -0.69 -14.13 -7.02
N GLY A 31 0.03 -13.02 -6.83
CA GLY A 31 0.19 -11.96 -7.84
C GLY A 31 -0.88 -10.85 -7.80
N GLU A 32 -1.91 -10.97 -6.95
CA GLU A 32 -2.79 -9.85 -6.61
C GLU A 32 -2.55 -9.46 -5.14
N GLY A 33 -2.80 -8.19 -4.82
CA GLY A 33 -2.60 -7.73 -3.47
C GLY A 33 -3.30 -6.43 -3.15
N SER A 34 -3.16 -6.05 -1.90
CA SER A 34 -3.76 -4.85 -1.35
C SER A 34 -2.72 -4.05 -0.58
N CYS A 35 -2.95 -2.74 -0.48
CA CYS A 35 -2.08 -1.82 0.24
C CYS A 35 -2.88 -0.62 0.76
N ILE A 36 -2.21 0.33 1.41
CA ILE A 36 -2.74 1.67 1.67
C ILE A 36 -1.88 2.68 0.91
N CYS A 37 -2.45 3.45 0.00
CA CYS A 37 -1.68 4.47 -0.71
C CYS A 37 -1.36 5.67 0.19
N TYR A 38 -0.26 6.36 -0.10
CA TYR A 38 0.18 7.54 0.65
C TYR A 38 -0.94 8.57 0.84
N ALA A 39 -1.62 8.95 -0.25
CA ALA A 39 -2.71 9.93 -0.20
C ALA A 39 -3.86 9.52 0.75
N CYS A 40 -4.15 8.22 0.87
CA CYS A 40 -5.18 7.75 1.78
C CYS A 40 -4.73 7.71 3.24
N ALA A 41 -3.45 7.47 3.50
CA ALA A 41 -2.87 7.58 4.84
C ALA A 41 -2.78 9.05 5.28
N GLU A 42 -2.34 9.94 4.37
CA GLU A 42 -2.29 11.39 4.59
C GLU A 42 -3.68 11.98 4.87
N ALA A 43 -4.67 11.68 4.03
CA ALA A 43 -6.05 12.15 4.22
C ALA A 43 -6.70 11.66 5.54
N ARG A 44 -6.15 10.61 6.15
CA ARG A 44 -6.57 10.08 7.45
C ARG A 44 -5.68 10.54 8.61
N GLN A 45 -4.70 11.42 8.32
CA GLN A 45 -3.73 11.93 9.28
C GLN A 45 -2.93 10.83 9.98
N TRP A 46 -2.71 9.71 9.28
CA TRP A 46 -1.94 8.58 9.79
C TRP A 46 -0.44 8.77 9.66
N LEU A 47 0.00 9.81 8.95
CA LEU A 47 1.41 10.08 8.68
C LEU A 47 1.99 11.08 9.69
N ASP A 48 3.24 10.85 10.09
CA ASP A 48 4.06 11.83 10.79
C ASP A 48 4.67 12.85 9.80
N GLN A 49 5.51 13.75 10.33
CA GLN A 49 6.13 14.82 9.53
C GLN A 49 7.09 14.29 8.45
N ASP A 50 7.60 13.08 8.62
CA ASP A 50 8.55 12.44 7.70
C ASP A 50 7.81 11.55 6.68
N GLY A 51 6.48 11.47 6.77
CA GLY A 51 5.65 10.65 5.89
C GLY A 51 5.58 9.17 6.31
N ASN A 52 6.04 8.81 7.51
CA ASN A 52 5.90 7.46 8.04
C ASN A 52 4.56 7.27 8.75
N LEU A 53 4.10 6.03 8.86
CA LEU A 53 2.94 5.73 9.70
C LEU A 53 3.25 6.06 11.16
N ARG A 54 2.35 6.81 11.79
CA ARG A 54 2.39 7.06 13.22
C ARG A 54 2.31 5.73 13.99
N PRO A 55 2.99 5.61 15.14
CA PRO A 55 2.83 4.47 16.03
C PRO A 55 1.36 4.26 16.41
N GLY A 56 0.92 2.99 16.46
CA GLY A 56 -0.44 2.62 16.85
C GLY A 56 -1.49 2.68 15.74
N VAL A 57 -1.12 3.01 14.50
CA VAL A 57 -2.02 2.89 13.35
C VAL A 57 -2.17 1.42 12.95
N GLU A 58 -3.37 0.86 13.14
CA GLU A 58 -3.71 -0.50 12.70
C GLU A 58 -4.22 -0.49 11.24
N LEU A 59 -3.65 -1.37 10.40
CA LEU A 59 -3.89 -1.42 8.96
C LEU A 59 -4.36 -2.77 8.46
#